data_AF-A0A9W9XU90-F1
#
_entry.id   AF-A0A9W9XU90-F1
#
_cell.length_a   1.000
_cell.length_b   1.000
_cell.length_c   1.000
_cell.angle_alpha   90.00
_cell.angle_beta   90.00
_cell.angle_gamma   90.00
#
_symmetry.space_group_name_H-M   'P 1'
#
loop_
_entity.id
_entity.type
_entity.pdbx_description
1 polymer ?
#
loop_
_entity_poly.entity_id
_entity_poly.type
_entity_poly.pdbx_seq_one_letter_code
_entity_poly.pdbx_strand_id
1 'polypeptide(L)'
;MTPTKTIHNLPTELIWMVAENLDPVSRMHLRESCTDMNNRIFPPTHKELVEFESTPYGYESGLFACANYIQLLPKEMFADNMTVHKRAKRRSGSIIRFCLECGTHPVQSRPRYTAGDHIIVQGKMFMICTRCGNFKEGKEKKGKGQSECLECWESSL
;
A
#
# COMPACT_ATOMS: atom_id res chain seq x y z
N MET A 1 43.46 -0.80 -10.05
CA MET A 1 41.99 -0.79 -10.09
C MET A 1 41.52 0.61 -9.75
N THR A 2 40.94 1.33 -10.71
CA THR A 2 40.32 2.63 -10.44
C THR A 2 39.03 2.40 -9.66
N PRO A 3 38.82 3.04 -8.49
CA PRO A 3 37.56 2.92 -7.79
C PRO A 3 36.46 3.50 -8.67
N THR A 4 35.49 2.67 -9.05
CA THR A 4 34.25 3.12 -9.68
C THR A 4 33.55 4.04 -8.69
N LYS A 5 33.48 5.33 -9.03
CA LYS A 5 32.73 6.32 -8.25
C LYS A 5 31.24 6.02 -8.44
N THR A 6 30.68 5.25 -7.52
CA THR A 6 29.24 4.97 -7.46
C THR A 6 28.54 5.98 -6.55
N ILE A 7 27.29 6.29 -6.86
CA ILE A 7 26.46 7.23 -6.08
C ILE A 7 26.28 6.80 -4.62
N HIS A 8 26.34 5.49 -4.34
CA HIS A 8 26.23 4.91 -2.98
C HIS A 8 27.35 5.35 -2.02
N ASN A 9 28.52 5.72 -2.57
CA ASN A 9 29.69 6.14 -1.79
C ASN A 9 29.67 7.64 -1.46
N LEU A 10 28.64 8.37 -1.92
CA LEU A 10 28.48 9.77 -1.56
C LEU A 10 27.94 9.90 -0.13
N PRO A 11 28.38 10.93 0.63
CA PRO A 11 27.72 11.36 1.84
C PRO A 11 26.22 11.61 1.63
N THR A 12 25.42 11.36 2.67
CA THR A 12 23.97 11.50 2.64
C THR A 12 23.53 12.90 2.19
N GLU A 13 24.26 13.94 2.59
CA GLU A 13 23.99 15.34 2.22
C GLU A 13 24.08 15.55 0.70
N LEU A 14 25.06 14.94 0.04
CA LEU A 14 25.19 15.03 -1.43
C LEU A 14 24.10 14.22 -2.13
N ILE A 15 23.71 13.08 -1.57
CA ILE A 15 22.58 12.29 -2.09
C ILE A 15 21.27 13.08 -1.98
N TRP A 16 21.08 13.83 -0.88
CA TRP A 16 19.93 14.73 -0.71
C TRP A 16 19.93 15.85 -1.74
N MET A 17 21.07 16.53 -1.93
CA MET A 17 21.18 17.58 -2.96
C MET A 17 20.85 17.04 -4.36
N VAL A 18 21.30 15.83 -4.70
CA VAL A 18 20.91 15.19 -5.96
C VAL A 18 19.41 14.94 -5.99
N ALA A 19 18.85 14.33 -4.94
CA ALA A 19 17.43 13.98 -4.88
C ALA A 19 16.49 15.19 -4.92
N GLU A 20 16.86 16.32 -4.33
CA GLU A 20 16.09 17.58 -4.35
C GLU A 20 16.03 18.22 -5.74
N ASN A 21 17.01 17.95 -6.60
CA ASN A 21 17.05 18.45 -7.97
C ASN A 21 16.38 17.50 -8.99
N LEU A 22 15.89 16.34 -8.55
CA LEU A 22 15.12 15.42 -9.39
C LEU A 22 13.63 15.78 -9.37
N ASP A 23 12.95 15.54 -10.49
CA ASP A 23 11.49 15.54 -10.49
C ASP A 23 10.95 14.41 -9.59
N PRO A 24 9.71 14.51 -9.07
CA PRO A 24 9.17 13.52 -8.15
C PRO A 24 9.22 12.08 -8.64
N VAL A 25 9.02 11.84 -9.94
CA VAL A 25 9.02 10.49 -10.52
C VAL A 25 10.44 9.94 -10.56
N SER A 26 11.42 10.73 -11.04
CA SER A 26 12.83 10.33 -11.03
C SER A 26 13.37 10.10 -9.62
N ARG A 27 12.96 10.93 -8.65
CA ARG A 27 13.30 10.73 -7.24
C ARG A 27 12.75 9.42 -6.69
N MET A 28 11.51 9.08 -7.04
CA MET A 28 10.91 7.80 -6.66
C MET A 28 11.64 6.60 -7.29
N HIS A 29 12.03 6.69 -8.57
CA HIS A 29 12.87 5.65 -9.19
C HIS A 29 14.20 5.47 -8.46
N LEU A 30 14.85 6.55 -8.05
CA LEU A 30 16.09 6.47 -7.29
C LEU A 30 15.89 5.78 -5.93
N ARG A 31 14.78 6.06 -5.24
CA ARG A 31 14.42 5.38 -3.99
C ARG A 31 14.17 3.88 -4.20
N GLU A 32 13.37 3.52 -5.20
CA GLU A 32 13.03 2.12 -5.49
C GLU A 32 14.21 1.31 -6.05
N SER A 33 15.28 1.98 -6.48
CA SER A 33 16.45 1.30 -7.05
C SER A 33 17.19 0.43 -6.03
N CYS A 34 17.26 0.84 -4.76
CA CYS A 34 17.81 0.03 -3.69
C CYS A 34 17.41 0.51 -2.28
N THR A 35 17.48 -0.40 -1.31
CA THR A 35 17.14 -0.14 0.09
C THR A 35 17.95 1.00 0.71
N ASP A 36 19.23 1.14 0.34
CA ASP A 36 20.11 2.20 0.86
C ASP A 36 19.64 3.60 0.41
N MET A 37 19.30 3.77 -0.87
CA MET A 37 18.75 5.03 -1.39
C MET A 37 17.38 5.32 -0.77
N ASN A 38 16.52 4.31 -0.63
CA ASN A 38 15.22 4.45 0.02
C ASN A 38 15.33 4.98 1.46
N ASN A 39 16.33 4.53 2.22
CA ASN A 39 16.58 4.95 3.60
C ASN A 39 17.24 6.31 3.69
N ARG A 40 18.12 6.65 2.73
CA ARG A 40 18.82 7.93 2.72
C ARG A 40 17.95 9.06 2.22
N ILE A 41 17.19 8.89 1.14
CA ILE A 41 16.39 9.97 0.55
C ILE A 41 15.20 10.29 1.46
N PHE A 42 14.76 11.55 1.47
CA PHE A 42 13.56 11.94 2.21
C PHE A 42 12.33 11.16 1.76
N PRO A 43 11.45 10.75 2.70
CA PRO A 43 10.19 10.08 2.35
C PRO A 43 9.37 10.92 1.37
N PRO A 44 8.74 10.29 0.37
CA PRO A 44 7.90 11.01 -0.59
C PRO A 44 6.64 11.52 0.08
N THR A 45 5.96 12.47 -0.56
CA THR A 45 4.59 12.82 -0.17
C THR A 45 3.59 11.86 -0.80
N HIS A 46 2.41 11.68 -0.20
CA HIS A 46 1.35 10.84 -0.80
C HIS A 46 1.01 11.27 -2.24
N LYS A 47 1.07 12.58 -2.55
CA LYS A 47 0.83 13.09 -3.89
C LYS A 47 1.85 12.52 -4.89
N GLU A 48 3.12 12.52 -4.53
CA GLU A 48 4.20 12.00 -5.37
C GLU A 48 4.08 10.49 -5.58
N LEU A 49 3.61 9.76 -4.57
CA LEU A 49 3.31 8.32 -4.70
C LEU A 49 2.21 8.05 -5.73
N VAL A 50 1.13 8.86 -5.70
CA VAL A 50 0.01 8.74 -6.65
C VAL A 50 0.43 9.16 -8.06
N GLU A 51 1.28 10.18 -8.18
CA GLU A 51 1.87 10.58 -9.45
C GLU A 51 2.74 9.46 -10.03
N PHE A 52 3.58 8.83 -9.20
CA PHE A 52 4.39 7.68 -9.60
C PHE A 52 3.54 6.49 -10.04
N GLU A 53 2.49 6.13 -9.28
CA GLU A 53 1.52 5.07 -9.64
C GLU A 53 0.89 5.31 -11.03
N SER A 54 0.71 6.58 -11.41
CA SER A 54 0.10 6.98 -12.68
C SER A 54 1.04 6.87 -13.89
N THR A 55 2.33 6.64 -13.67
CA THR A 55 3.32 6.42 -14.74
C THR A 55 3.19 5.02 -15.34
N PRO A 56 3.69 4.78 -16.59
CA PRO A 56 3.71 3.43 -17.16
C PRO A 56 4.44 2.43 -16.26
N TYR A 57 5.58 2.82 -15.69
CA TYR A 57 6.34 1.99 -14.77
C TYR A 57 5.56 1.68 -13.48
N GLY A 58 4.96 2.71 -12.86
CA GLY A 58 4.11 2.52 -11.68
C GLY A 58 2.94 1.59 -11.95
N TYR A 59 2.29 1.73 -13.11
CA TYR A 59 1.19 0.86 -13.53
C TYR A 59 1.60 -0.61 -13.66
N GLU A 60 2.76 -0.87 -14.27
CA GLU A 60 3.34 -2.19 -14.50
C GLU A 60 3.88 -2.83 -13.22
N SER A 61 4.40 -2.02 -12.29
CA SER A 61 4.95 -2.49 -11.01
C SER A 61 3.90 -3.16 -10.10
N GLY A 62 2.61 -2.90 -10.33
CA GLY A 62 1.53 -3.44 -9.49
C GLY A 62 1.47 -2.83 -8.08
N LEU A 63 2.20 -1.73 -7.85
CA LEU A 63 2.25 -1.02 -6.58
C LEU A 63 1.20 0.10 -6.50
N PHE A 64 0.73 0.39 -5.29
CA PHE A 64 -0.29 1.40 -5.02
C PHE A 64 0.09 2.27 -3.83
N ALA A 65 -0.24 3.56 -3.90
CA ALA A 65 0.05 4.50 -2.81
C ALA A 65 -0.88 4.28 -1.60
N CYS A 66 -0.31 4.17 -0.40
CA CYS A 66 -1.05 4.21 0.86
C CYS A 66 -0.97 5.62 1.49
N ALA A 67 -2.13 6.20 1.81
CA ALA A 67 -2.24 7.54 2.38
C ALA A 67 -1.81 7.65 3.85
N ASN A 68 -1.73 6.54 4.57
CA ASN A 68 -1.36 6.53 5.98
C ASN A 68 0.10 6.13 6.18
N TYR A 69 0.56 5.06 5.51
CA TYR A 69 1.96 4.65 5.55
C TYR A 69 2.88 5.53 4.72
N ILE A 70 2.34 6.31 3.77
CA ILE A 70 3.11 7.14 2.84
C ILE A 70 4.18 6.29 2.13
N GLN A 71 3.75 5.15 1.60
CA GLN A 71 4.59 4.22 0.85
C GLN A 71 3.80 3.56 -0.28
N LEU A 72 4.52 3.09 -1.31
CA LEU A 72 4.01 2.18 -2.32
C LEU A 72 3.96 0.76 -1.77
N LEU A 73 2.80 0.12 -1.86
CA LEU A 73 2.61 -1.25 -1.38
C LEU A 73 2.03 -2.13 -2.50
N PRO A 74 2.29 -3.45 -2.49
CA PRO A 74 1.70 -4.38 -3.45
C PRO A 74 0.18 -4.37 -3.41
N LYS A 75 -0.46 -4.72 -4.53
CA LYS A 75 -1.93 -4.79 -4.66
C LYS A 75 -2.59 -5.63 -3.56
N GLU A 76 -1.93 -6.71 -3.15
CA GLU A 76 -2.32 -7.67 -2.12
C GLU A 76 -2.58 -7.01 -0.77
N MET A 77 -1.91 -5.89 -0.50
CA MET A 77 -2.04 -5.14 0.74
C MET A 77 -3.28 -4.25 0.76
N PHE A 78 -4.10 -4.25 -0.29
CA PHE A 78 -5.30 -3.43 -0.40
C PHE A 78 -6.54 -4.29 -0.66
N ALA A 79 -7.70 -3.79 -0.22
CA ALA A 79 -8.98 -4.36 -0.63
C ALA A 79 -9.23 -4.08 -2.11
N ASP A 80 -9.91 -5.00 -2.80
CA ASP A 80 -10.13 -4.93 -4.24
C ASP A 80 -10.85 -3.63 -4.63
N ASN A 81 -11.84 -3.19 -3.85
CA ASN A 81 -12.54 -1.91 -4.07
C ASN A 81 -11.60 -0.68 -4.01
N MET A 82 -10.50 -0.75 -3.26
CA MET A 82 -9.48 0.32 -3.20
C MET A 82 -8.61 0.35 -4.47
N THR A 83 -8.52 -0.76 -5.21
CA THR A 83 -7.70 -0.88 -6.42
C THR A 83 -8.51 -0.79 -7.72
N VAL A 84 -9.79 -1.15 -7.68
CA VAL A 84 -10.72 -1.18 -8.83
C VAL A 84 -11.14 0.24 -9.26
N HIS A 85 -11.29 1.18 -8.34
CA HIS A 85 -11.74 2.52 -8.68
C HIS A 85 -10.57 3.45 -9.05
N LYS A 86 -10.42 3.66 -10.37
CA LYS A 86 -9.70 4.76 -11.05
C LYS A 86 -8.19 4.62 -11.27
N ARG A 87 -7.77 3.60 -12.05
CA ARG A 87 -6.64 3.77 -12.99
C ARG A 87 -7.07 4.52 -14.27
N ALA A 88 -7.98 5.49 -14.16
CA ALA A 88 -8.50 6.21 -15.32
C ALA A 88 -7.49 7.29 -15.74
N LYS A 89 -6.93 7.14 -16.94
CA LYS A 89 -5.82 7.85 -17.60
C LYS A 89 -5.75 9.40 -17.48
N ARG A 90 -6.73 10.08 -16.86
CA ARG A 90 -6.87 11.55 -16.84
C ARG A 90 -7.54 12.16 -15.58
N ARG A 91 -7.73 11.43 -14.48
CA ARG A 91 -8.26 12.04 -13.23
C ARG A 91 -7.25 11.92 -12.10
N SER A 92 -6.39 12.94 -12.01
CA SER A 92 -5.66 13.34 -10.79
C SER A 92 -6.67 13.80 -9.73
N GLY A 93 -7.54 12.89 -9.27
CA GLY A 93 -8.29 13.07 -8.05
C GLY A 93 -7.55 12.31 -6.98
N SER A 94 -7.29 12.91 -5.82
CA SER A 94 -6.65 12.25 -4.69
C SER A 94 -7.39 10.96 -4.34
N ILE A 95 -6.93 9.82 -4.84
CA ILE A 95 -7.46 8.52 -4.42
C ILE A 95 -6.78 8.25 -3.09
N ILE A 96 -7.44 8.66 -2.02
CA ILE A 96 -6.99 8.32 -0.67
C ILE A 96 -7.27 6.82 -0.50
N ARG A 97 -6.23 6.00 -0.69
CA ARG A 97 -6.27 4.57 -0.38
C ARG A 97 -5.57 4.32 0.93
N PHE A 98 -6.01 3.30 1.65
CA PHE A 98 -5.31 2.77 2.81
C PHE A 98 -5.15 1.27 2.64
N CYS A 99 -4.00 0.75 3.05
CA CYS A 99 -3.77 -0.69 3.05
C CYS A 99 -4.64 -1.36 4.13
N LEU A 100 -4.73 -2.69 4.06
CA LEU A 100 -5.48 -3.52 5.00
C LEU A 100 -5.06 -3.23 6.44
N GLU A 101 -3.77 -3.16 6.71
CA GLU A 101 -3.23 -2.88 8.04
C GLU A 101 -3.62 -1.49 8.55
N CYS A 102 -3.55 -0.45 7.73
CA CYS A 102 -4.02 0.88 8.10
C CYS A 102 -5.55 0.94 8.30
N GLY A 103 -6.29 0.04 7.64
CA GLY A 103 -7.73 -0.07 7.78
C GLY A 103 -8.15 -0.79 9.06
N THR A 104 -7.43 -1.84 9.45
CA THR A 104 -7.70 -2.68 10.63
C THR A 104 -7.07 -2.11 11.90
N HIS A 105 -5.86 -1.58 11.80
CA HIS A 105 -5.06 -1.01 12.89
C HIS A 105 -4.58 0.40 12.52
N PRO A 106 -5.47 1.40 12.51
CA PRO A 106 -5.07 2.77 12.21
C PRO A 106 -4.14 3.33 13.30
N VAL A 107 -3.05 3.94 12.88
CA VAL A 107 -2.07 4.56 13.77
C VAL A 107 -2.62 5.81 14.47
N GLN A 108 -3.58 6.53 13.86
CA GLN A 108 -4.02 7.86 14.31
C GLN A 108 -5.54 8.09 14.27
N SER A 109 -6.36 7.07 14.03
CA SER A 109 -7.81 7.23 13.91
C SER A 109 -8.59 6.02 14.41
N ARG A 110 -9.93 6.07 14.36
CA ARG A 110 -10.74 4.86 14.51
C ARG A 110 -10.52 3.91 13.33
N PRO A 111 -10.62 2.58 13.54
CA PRO A 111 -10.44 1.60 12.47
C PRO A 111 -11.45 1.86 11.37
N ARG A 112 -10.97 1.78 10.12
CA ARG A 112 -11.80 1.93 8.92
C ARG A 112 -12.60 0.66 8.65
N TYR A 113 -12.04 -0.49 9.06
CA TYR A 113 -12.72 -1.77 9.06
C TYR A 113 -13.10 -2.15 10.49
N THR A 114 -14.38 -2.41 10.70
CA THR A 114 -15.00 -2.74 11.97
C THR A 114 -15.49 -4.17 12.00
N ALA A 115 -15.80 -4.68 13.19
CA ALA A 115 -16.28 -6.04 13.37
C ALA A 115 -17.53 -6.31 12.51
N GLY A 116 -17.47 -7.39 11.71
CA GLY A 116 -18.50 -7.77 10.75
C GLY A 116 -18.28 -7.25 9.32
N ASP A 117 -17.32 -6.34 9.10
CA ASP A 117 -17.04 -5.85 7.74
C ASP A 117 -16.47 -6.96 6.86
N HIS A 118 -17.05 -7.10 5.65
CA HIS A 118 -16.55 -7.99 4.60
C HIS A 118 -15.62 -7.22 3.67
N ILE A 119 -14.42 -7.77 3.48
CA ILE A 119 -13.31 -7.12 2.79
C ILE A 119 -12.82 -8.10 1.73
N ILE A 120 -12.98 -7.76 0.46
CA ILE A 120 -12.52 -8.62 -0.64
C ILE A 120 -11.06 -8.29 -0.94
N VAL A 121 -10.20 -9.30 -0.94
CA VAL A 121 -8.78 -9.19 -1.28
C VAL A 121 -8.45 -10.27 -2.29
N GLN A 122 -8.03 -9.86 -3.49
CA GLN A 122 -7.77 -10.78 -4.60
C GLN A 122 -8.94 -11.75 -4.88
N GLY A 123 -10.17 -11.25 -4.83
CA GLY A 123 -11.39 -12.04 -5.04
C GLY A 123 -11.78 -12.99 -3.89
N LYS A 124 -11.03 -13.03 -2.79
CA LYS A 124 -11.38 -13.81 -1.59
C LYS A 124 -12.00 -12.92 -0.51
N MET A 125 -13.02 -13.42 0.18
CA MET A 125 -13.65 -12.71 1.29
C MET A 125 -12.83 -12.87 2.58
N PHE A 126 -12.36 -11.76 3.10
CA PHE A 126 -11.84 -11.61 4.46
C PHE A 126 -12.82 -10.79 5.30
N MET A 127 -12.65 -10.84 6.61
CA MET A 127 -13.46 -10.05 7.52
C MET A 127 -12.81 -9.80 8.87
N ILE A 128 -13.31 -8.79 9.58
CA ILE A 128 -13.07 -8.63 11.03
C ILE A 128 -14.10 -9.48 11.77
N CYS A 129 -13.68 -10.63 12.29
CA CYS A 129 -14.59 -11.57 12.93
C CYS A 129 -15.29 -10.95 14.15
N THR A 130 -16.63 -11.06 14.25
CA THR A 130 -17.36 -10.53 15.42
C THR A 130 -17.10 -11.32 16.71
N ARG A 131 -16.59 -12.55 16.60
CA ARG A 131 -16.29 -13.42 17.74
C ARG A 131 -14.87 -13.21 18.28
N CYS A 132 -13.85 -13.29 17.43
CA CYS A 132 -12.44 -13.17 17.86
C CYS A 132 -11.82 -11.79 17.60
N GLY A 133 -12.50 -10.89 16.89
CA GLY A 133 -12.01 -9.55 16.58
C GLY A 133 -10.87 -9.48 15.55
N ASN A 134 -10.39 -10.61 15.05
CA ASN A 134 -9.24 -10.67 14.15
C ASN A 134 -9.65 -10.58 12.68
N PHE A 135 -8.77 -9.98 11.86
CA PHE A 135 -8.87 -10.02 10.41
C PHE A 135 -8.47 -11.41 9.88
N LYS A 136 -9.44 -12.16 9.37
CA LYS A 136 -9.27 -13.54 8.88
C LYS A 136 -10.16 -13.81 7.68
N GLU A 137 -9.92 -14.93 7.00
CA GLU A 137 -10.80 -15.41 5.92
C GLU A 137 -12.22 -15.62 6.46
N GLY A 138 -13.19 -15.01 5.78
CA GLY A 138 -14.60 -15.08 6.12
C GLY A 138 -15.25 -16.33 5.59
N LYS A 139 -16.21 -16.91 6.33
CA LYS A 139 -17.01 -18.01 5.78
C LYS A 139 -18.09 -17.45 4.87
N GLU A 140 -18.17 -17.98 3.65
CA GLU A 140 -19.35 -17.81 2.80
C GLU A 140 -20.29 -19.02 2.93
N LYS A 141 -21.58 -18.76 3.15
CA LYS A 141 -22.64 -19.80 3.13
C LYS A 141 -23.71 -19.38 2.13
N LYS A 142 -23.91 -20.19 1.08
CA LYS A 142 -24.88 -19.91 0.00
C LYS A 142 -24.70 -18.52 -0.63
N GLY A 143 -23.46 -18.07 -0.81
CA GLY A 143 -23.14 -16.75 -1.37
C GLY A 143 -23.43 -15.57 -0.44
N LYS A 144 -23.67 -15.81 0.85
CA LYS A 144 -23.76 -14.75 1.88
C LYS A 144 -22.61 -14.89 2.87
N GLY A 145 -21.86 -13.80 3.06
CA GLY A 145 -20.83 -13.70 4.08
C GLY A 145 -21.43 -13.83 5.48
N GLN A 146 -20.80 -14.64 6.33
CA GLN A 146 -21.18 -14.78 7.73
C GLN A 146 -20.57 -13.66 8.58
N SER A 147 -21.00 -13.53 9.84
CA SER A 147 -20.42 -12.62 10.83
C SER A 147 -19.15 -13.18 11.50
N GLU A 148 -18.79 -14.43 11.20
CA GLU A 148 -17.66 -15.13 11.80
C GLU A 148 -16.63 -15.56 10.74
N CYS A 149 -15.36 -15.57 11.15
CA CYS A 149 -14.31 -16.15 10.32
C CYS A 149 -14.45 -17.67 10.23
N LEU A 150 -13.83 -18.25 9.21
CA LEU A 150 -13.87 -19.70 8.94
C LEU A 150 -13.56 -20.54 10.18
N GLU A 151 -12.48 -20.23 10.90
CA GLU A 151 -12.05 -20.97 12.10
C GLU A 151 -13.06 -20.88 13.25
N CYS A 152 -13.60 -19.69 13.53
CA CYS A 152 -14.58 -19.49 14.60
C CYS A 152 -15.90 -20.20 14.29
N TRP A 153 -16.27 -20.24 13.01
CA TRP A 153 -17.46 -20.94 12.56
C TRP A 153 -17.29 -22.46 12.69
N GLU A 154 -16.15 -23.00 12.25
CA GLU A 154 -15.84 -24.44 12.38
C GLU A 154 -15.75 -24.89 13.84
N SER A 155 -15.27 -24.02 14.73
CA SER A 155 -15.22 -24.28 16.18
C SER A 155 -16.59 -24.22 16.87
N SER A 156 -17.66 -23.93 16.14
CA SER A 156 -19.04 -23.86 16.65
C SER A 156 -19.94 -24.98 16.12
N LEU A 157 -19.38 -25.87 15.29
CA LEU A 157 -20.03 -27.08 14.78
C LEU A 157 -19.75 -28.27 15.69
#